data_AF-A0ABC9VBG8-F1
#
_entry.id   AF-A0ABC9VBG8-F1
#
_cell.length_a   1.000
_cell.length_b   1.000
_cell.length_c   1.000
_cell.angle_alpha   90.00
_cell.angle_beta   90.00
_cell.angle_gamma   90.00
#
_symmetry.space_group_name_H-M   'P 1'
#
loop_
_entity.id
_entity.type
_entity.pdbx_description
1 polymer ?
#
loop_
_entity_poly.entity_id
_entity_poly.type
_entity_poly.pdbx_seq_one_letter_code
_entity_poly.pdbx_strand_id
1 'polypeptide(L)'
;MSHRHGGGRRSASIWLTEQDERYDRTEEFVQVLKGMWTNDVFHFRGKFYEVKGAHLAPKPVQKSYSILYAGGESERGKQAIVEHCDAFLRTMSTPIQTTTRRRRRAPASLAC
;
A
#
# COMPACT_ATOMS: atom_id res chain seq x y z
N MET A 1 -41.55 -22.70 10.61
CA MET A 1 -40.20 -23.07 10.13
C MET A 1 -39.56 -21.85 9.50
N SER A 2 -38.48 -21.35 10.09
CA SER A 2 -37.93 -20.01 9.81
C SER A 2 -37.22 -19.95 8.45
N HIS A 3 -37.76 -19.17 7.52
CA HIS A 3 -37.01 -18.67 6.38
C HIS A 3 -36.02 -17.60 6.85
N ARG A 4 -34.75 -17.96 7.02
CA ARG A 4 -33.67 -16.97 7.15
C ARG A 4 -33.30 -16.46 5.76
N HIS A 5 -33.82 -15.29 5.39
CA HIS A 5 -33.25 -14.49 4.31
C HIS A 5 -31.91 -13.92 4.81
N GLY A 6 -30.81 -14.47 4.33
CA GLY A 6 -29.46 -13.96 4.58
C GLY A 6 -29.28 -12.60 3.88
N GLY A 7 -29.41 -11.52 4.64
CA GLY A 7 -29.22 -10.15 4.17
C GLY A 7 -27.77 -9.92 3.72
N GLY A 8 -27.56 -9.89 2.40
CA GLY A 8 -26.31 -9.48 1.79
C GLY A 8 -26.02 -8.01 2.11
N ARG A 9 -24.91 -7.74 2.79
CA ARG A 9 -24.28 -6.41 2.76
C ARG A 9 -23.78 -6.20 1.34
N ARG A 10 -24.55 -5.46 0.54
CA ARG A 10 -24.07 -4.94 -0.75
C ARG A 10 -23.00 -3.89 -0.46
N SER A 11 -21.78 -4.39 -0.28
CA SER A 11 -20.54 -3.63 -0.11
C SER A 11 -20.35 -2.69 -1.32
N ALA A 12 -19.74 -1.53 -1.08
CA ALA A 12 -19.55 -0.44 -2.03
C ALA A 12 -18.64 -0.83 -3.22
N SER A 13 -19.13 -1.69 -4.11
CA SER A 13 -18.39 -2.21 -5.25
C SER A 13 -19.34 -2.36 -6.43
N ILE A 14 -19.52 -1.28 -7.18
CA ILE A 14 -20.03 -1.39 -8.55
C ILE A 14 -18.87 -1.44 -9.58
N TRP A 15 -17.61 -1.29 -9.11
CA TRP A 15 -16.41 -1.27 -9.98
C TRP A 15 -15.15 -1.93 -9.42
N LEU A 16 -15.10 -2.37 -8.15
CA LEU A 16 -13.88 -2.93 -7.57
C LEU A 16 -14.04 -4.43 -7.30
N THR A 17 -13.29 -5.19 -8.07
CA THR A 17 -13.04 -6.63 -7.98
C THR A 17 -12.58 -7.08 -6.59
N GLU A 18 -12.43 -8.40 -6.44
CA GLU A 18 -11.97 -9.09 -5.22
C GLU A 18 -10.76 -8.37 -4.61
N GLN A 19 -10.67 -8.36 -3.28
CA GLN A 19 -9.74 -7.50 -2.53
C GLN A 19 -8.27 -7.64 -2.95
N ASP A 20 -7.87 -8.82 -3.42
CA ASP A 20 -6.51 -9.11 -3.88
C ASP A 20 -6.23 -8.54 -5.28
N GLU A 21 -7.21 -8.61 -6.19
CA GLU A 21 -7.08 -8.09 -7.55
C GLU A 21 -6.86 -6.57 -7.55
N ARG A 22 -7.32 -5.87 -6.51
CA ARG A 22 -7.09 -4.43 -6.32
C ARG A 22 -5.61 -4.11 -6.17
N TYR A 23 -4.86 -4.95 -5.47
CA TYR A 23 -3.42 -4.74 -5.27
C TYR A 23 -2.63 -5.07 -6.52
N ASP A 24 -2.99 -6.13 -7.25
CA ASP A 24 -2.36 -6.46 -8.53
C ASP A 24 -2.57 -5.33 -9.55
N ARG A 25 -3.77 -4.74 -9.58
CA ARG A 25 -4.04 -3.57 -10.42
C ARG A 25 -3.26 -2.34 -9.97
N THR A 26 -3.11 -2.14 -8.67
CA THR A 26 -2.34 -1.00 -8.13
C THR A 26 -0.87 -1.13 -8.48
N GLU A 27 -0.34 -2.36 -8.44
CA GLU A 27 1.04 -2.66 -8.83
C GLU A 27 1.30 -2.32 -10.31
N GLU A 28 0.45 -2.78 -11.23
CA GLU A 28 0.60 -2.41 -12.65
C GLU A 28 0.46 -0.90 -12.86
N PHE A 29 -0.42 -0.23 -12.11
CA PHE A 29 -0.59 1.21 -12.18
C PHE A 29 0.70 1.95 -11.79
N VAL A 30 1.36 1.54 -10.70
CA VAL A 30 2.62 2.16 -10.27
C VAL A 30 3.74 1.91 -11.28
N GLN A 31 3.79 0.73 -11.90
CA GLN A 31 4.76 0.42 -12.95
C GLN A 31 4.57 1.32 -14.18
N VAL A 32 3.32 1.50 -14.63
CA VAL A 32 2.99 2.40 -15.74
C VAL A 32 3.38 3.83 -15.41
N LEU A 33 3.03 4.30 -14.21
CA LEU A 33 3.30 5.66 -13.77
C LEU A 33 4.81 5.97 -13.76
N LYS A 34 5.60 5.10 -13.13
CA LYS A 34 7.06 5.23 -13.12
C LYS A 34 7.61 5.19 -14.54
N GLY A 35 7.18 4.22 -15.35
CA GLY A 35 7.60 4.08 -16.73
C GLY A 35 7.36 5.32 -17.60
N MET A 36 6.19 5.97 -17.46
CA MET A 36 5.87 7.21 -18.17
C MET A 36 6.71 8.41 -17.69
N TRP A 37 7.11 8.43 -16.41
CA TRP A 37 7.97 9.48 -15.87
C TRP A 37 9.43 9.35 -16.33
N THR A 38 9.94 8.13 -16.53
CA THR A 38 11.34 7.90 -16.92
C THR A 38 11.58 7.95 -18.41
N ASN A 39 10.69 7.33 -19.19
CA ASN A 39 10.94 7.07 -20.60
C ASN A 39 10.31 8.15 -21.46
N ASP A 40 10.99 8.58 -22.52
CA ASP A 40 10.40 9.49 -23.51
C ASP A 40 9.20 8.83 -24.18
N VAL A 41 9.39 7.65 -24.77
CA VAL A 41 8.30 6.84 -25.33
C VAL A 41 8.14 5.58 -24.49
N PHE A 42 6.94 5.37 -23.94
CA PHE A 42 6.65 4.27 -23.05
C PHE A 42 5.65 3.28 -23.63
N HIS A 43 5.93 2.00 -23.45
CA HIS A 43 5.06 0.89 -23.79
C HIS A 43 4.92 -0.03 -22.58
N PHE A 44 3.71 -0.52 -22.35
CA PHE A 44 3.40 -1.45 -21.27
C PHE A 44 2.29 -2.39 -21.70
N ARG A 45 2.33 -3.64 -21.25
CA ARG A 45 1.25 -4.59 -21.45
C ARG A 45 1.16 -5.51 -20.24
N GLY A 46 0.16 -5.25 -19.40
CA GLY A 46 -0.19 -6.05 -18.25
C GLY A 46 -1.59 -6.66 -18.40
N LYS A 47 -2.08 -7.24 -17.31
CA LYS A 47 -3.42 -7.80 -17.17
C LYS A 47 -4.49 -6.69 -17.14
N PHE A 48 -4.16 -5.53 -16.58
CA PHE A 48 -5.11 -4.43 -16.38
C PHE A 48 -4.85 -3.24 -17.29
N TYR A 49 -3.60 -2.97 -17.65
CA TYR A 49 -3.24 -1.82 -18.48
C TYR A 49 -2.47 -2.22 -19.73
N GLU A 50 -2.79 -1.56 -20.85
CA GLU A 50 -1.98 -1.60 -22.07
C GLU A 50 -1.67 -0.16 -22.49
N VAL A 51 -0.39 0.15 -22.64
CA VAL A 51 0.12 1.45 -23.07
C VAL A 51 0.95 1.24 -24.33
N LYS A 52 0.66 1.98 -25.39
CA LYS A 52 1.34 1.88 -26.68
C LYS A 52 1.85 3.24 -27.12
N GLY A 53 3.18 3.42 -27.10
CA GLY A 53 3.84 4.58 -27.65
C GLY A 53 3.49 5.88 -26.93
N ALA A 54 3.23 5.81 -25.62
CA ALA A 54 2.82 6.98 -24.86
C ALA A 54 4.00 7.93 -24.65
N HIS A 55 3.78 9.22 -24.90
CA HIS A 55 4.73 10.29 -24.61
C HIS A 55 4.14 11.19 -23.53
N LEU A 56 4.87 11.38 -22.43
CA LEU A 56 4.46 12.25 -21.34
C LEU A 56 5.42 13.43 -21.24
N ALA A 57 4.91 14.66 -21.37
CA ALA A 57 5.67 15.89 -21.21
C ALA A 57 4.81 16.98 -20.53
N PRO A 58 5.39 17.83 -19.65
CA PRO A 58 6.77 17.77 -19.17
C PRO A 58 6.95 16.62 -18.17
N LYS A 59 8.21 16.14 -18.03
CA LYS A 59 8.55 15.17 -16.99
C LYS A 59 8.51 15.82 -15.60
N PRO A 60 8.32 15.04 -14.52
CA PRO A 60 8.51 15.55 -13.16
C PRO A 60 9.87 16.24 -13.01
N VAL A 61 9.90 17.35 -12.28
CA VAL A 61 11.11 18.15 -12.08
C VAL A 61 12.18 17.37 -11.29
N GLN A 62 11.75 16.47 -10.38
CA GLN A 62 12.66 15.59 -9.64
C GLN A 62 13.03 14.33 -10.44
N LYS A 63 14.33 14.05 -10.53
CA LYS A 63 14.90 12.88 -11.24
C LYS A 63 14.57 11.52 -10.62
N SER A 64 14.19 11.47 -9.34
CA SER A 64 13.93 10.23 -8.58
C SER A 64 12.43 9.97 -8.36
N TYR A 65 11.59 10.39 -9.31
CA TYR A 65 10.13 10.36 -9.19
C TYR A 65 9.62 11.18 -7.98
N SER A 66 8.32 11.50 -7.97
CA SER A 66 7.71 12.04 -6.76
C SER A 66 7.58 10.93 -5.72
N ILE A 67 7.76 11.26 -4.43
CA ILE A 67 7.60 10.30 -3.32
C ILE A 67 6.22 9.64 -3.40
N LEU A 68 6.18 8.33 -3.52
CA LEU A 68 4.94 7.56 -3.54
C LEU A 68 4.54 7.15 -2.13
N TYR A 69 3.45 7.75 -1.65
CA TYR A 69 2.80 7.40 -0.39
C TYR A 69 1.67 6.40 -0.63
N ALA A 70 1.62 5.34 0.15
CA ALA A 70 0.53 4.37 0.07
C ALA A 70 0.10 3.88 1.46
N GLY A 71 -1.17 3.53 1.58
CA GLY A 71 -1.79 2.99 2.79
C GLY A 71 -2.49 1.67 2.52
N GLY A 72 -2.42 0.74 3.48
CA GLY A 72 -3.00 -0.58 3.36
C GLY A 72 -2.67 -1.44 4.58
N GLU A 73 -3.69 -2.10 5.15
CA GLU A 73 -3.52 -2.91 6.36
C GLU A 73 -3.52 -4.42 6.10
N SER A 74 -3.92 -4.85 4.89
CA SER A 74 -3.80 -6.25 4.47
C SER A 74 -2.34 -6.64 4.25
N GLU A 75 -2.03 -7.93 4.39
CA GLU A 75 -0.67 -8.44 4.14
C GLU A 75 -0.23 -8.21 2.68
N ARG A 76 -1.10 -8.54 1.70
CA ARG A 76 -0.83 -8.26 0.28
C ARG A 76 -0.62 -6.77 0.02
N GLY A 77 -1.37 -5.90 0.70
CA GLY A 77 -1.23 -4.46 0.58
C GLY A 77 0.10 -3.96 1.12
N LYS A 78 0.52 -4.42 2.31
CA LYS A 78 1.83 -4.07 2.86
C LYS A 78 2.98 -4.51 1.94
N GLN A 79 2.88 -5.71 1.37
CA GLN A 79 3.89 -6.21 0.42
C GLN A 79 3.98 -5.30 -0.81
N ALA A 80 2.86 -4.94 -1.43
CA ALA A 80 2.84 -4.02 -2.56
C ALA A 80 3.45 -2.65 -2.22
N ILE A 81 3.22 -2.15 -1.00
CA ILE A 81 3.78 -0.87 -0.54
C ILE A 81 5.30 -0.97 -0.39
N VAL A 82 5.81 -2.06 0.20
CA VAL A 82 7.26 -2.27 0.36
C VAL A 82 7.97 -2.39 -0.98
N GLU A 83 7.36 -3.08 -1.95
CA GLU A 83 7.97 -3.32 -3.26
C GLU A 83 7.95 -2.08 -4.15
N HIS A 84 6.89 -1.25 -4.06
CA HIS A 84 6.61 -0.25 -5.09
C HIS A 84 6.54 1.21 -4.59
N CYS A 85 6.45 1.46 -3.29
CA CYS A 85 6.25 2.79 -2.72
C CYS A 85 7.39 3.22 -1.80
N ASP A 86 7.52 4.54 -1.60
CA ASP A 86 8.59 5.14 -0.81
C ASP A 86 8.19 5.36 0.65
N ALA A 87 6.88 5.48 0.93
CA ALA A 87 6.37 5.78 2.26
C ALA A 87 5.05 5.09 2.57
N PHE A 88 4.91 4.61 3.82
CA PHE A 88 3.69 4.00 4.34
C PHE A 88 2.88 4.99 5.18
N LEU A 89 1.62 5.20 4.79
CA LEU A 89 0.64 5.96 5.56
C LEU A 89 -0.20 5.00 6.40
N ARG A 90 -0.05 5.09 7.71
CA ARG A 90 -0.87 4.36 8.67
C ARG A 90 -2.04 5.22 9.14
N THR A 91 -3.21 4.61 9.24
CA THR A 91 -4.37 5.22 9.91
C THR A 91 -4.00 5.61 11.34
N MET A 92 -4.53 6.73 11.84
CA MET A 92 -4.32 7.13 13.23
C MET A 92 -4.81 6.02 14.17
N SER A 93 -3.86 5.34 14.81
CA SER A 93 -4.12 4.37 15.86
C SER A 93 -3.73 4.94 17.20
N THR A 94 -4.47 4.61 18.26
CA THR A 94 -4.02 4.87 19.64
C THR A 94 -2.58 4.38 19.77
N PRO A 95 -1.64 5.19 20.30
CA PRO A 95 -0.28 4.73 20.51
C PRO A 95 -0.37 3.44 21.33
N ILE A 96 0.28 2.37 20.86
CA ILE A 96 0.45 1.21 21.73
C ILE A 96 1.10 1.75 22.99
N GLN A 97 0.41 1.66 24.12
CA GLN A 97 1.08 1.83 25.39
C GLN A 97 2.04 0.65 25.46
N THR A 98 3.27 0.86 25.03
CA THR A 98 4.36 -0.03 25.37
C THR A 98 4.34 -0.02 26.88
N THR A 99 3.73 -1.03 27.50
CA THR A 99 3.92 -1.31 28.91
C THR A 99 5.41 -1.47 29.04
N THR A 100 6.07 -0.38 29.40
CA THR A 100 7.45 -0.39 29.81
C THR A 100 7.36 -1.15 31.12
N ARG A 101 7.44 -2.47 31.02
CA ARG A 101 7.79 -3.32 32.14
C ARG A 101 9.21 -2.91 32.45
N ARG A 102 9.34 -1.79 33.17
CA ARG A 102 10.56 -1.31 33.77
C ARG A 102 11.00 -2.49 34.61
N ARG A 103 11.93 -3.31 34.08
CA ARG A 103 12.59 -4.33 34.87
C ARG A 103 13.09 -3.57 36.09
N ARG A 104 12.47 -3.80 37.25
CA ARG A 104 13.02 -3.33 38.52
C ARG A 104 14.42 -3.90 38.52
N ARG A 105 15.44 -3.04 38.36
CA ARG A 105 16.82 -3.42 38.61
C ARG A 105 16.80 -3.83 40.08
N ALA A 106 17.09 -5.10 40.37
CA ALA A 106 17.26 -5.53 41.75
C ALA A 106 18.28 -4.59 42.41
N PRO A 107 18.04 -4.13 43.65
CA PRO A 107 19.04 -3.31 44.34
C PRO A 107 20.33 -4.13 44.40
N ALA A 108 21.43 -3.54 43.97
CA ALA A 108 22.75 -4.10 44.24
C ALA A 108 22.88 -4.14 45.77
N SER A 109 22.88 -5.33 46.35
CA SER A 109 23.28 -5.52 47.73
C SER A 109 24.74 -5.05 47.83
N LEU A 110 24.96 -3.89 48.43
CA LEU A 110 26.29 -3.54 48.94
C LEU A 110 26.62 -4.59 50.01
N ALA A 111 27.55 -5.48 49.69
CA ALA A 111 28.34 -6.17 50.70
C ALA A 111 29.25 -5.12 51.35
N CYS A 112 29.15 -5.01 52.68
CA CYS A 112 30.17 -4.40 53.52
C CYS A 112 31.16 -5.48 53.95
#